data_AF-A0A917MUJ6-F1
#
_entry.id   AF-A0A917MUJ6-F1
#
_cell.length_a   1.000
_cell.length_b   1.000
_cell.length_c   1.000
_cell.angle_alpha   90.00
_cell.angle_beta   90.00
_cell.angle_gamma   90.00
#
_symmetry.space_group_name_H-M   'P 1'
#
loop_
_entity.id
_entity.type
_entity.pdbx_description
1 polymer ?
#
loop_
_entity_poly.entity_id
_entity_poly.type
_entity_poly.pdbx_seq_one_letter_code
_entity_poly.pdbx_strand_id
1 'polypeptide(L)'
;MQVIAGKTGLQRQGDNAAKKDLPVQAKTIQRLIAVNPHSSHGEPHEDYAIMKVVQQLRKFKKDKIIMLDGAADFSTMAQGETLYIASHGVSDTGQLASLNHDVLINKLTVGARKAPAHISGIVLLSCYGGEVREGQDQSLAQKLAAGLTTGGKTVEGANGFSFGTPNLAETGRSNVLSSDNIAFYKADDIDAMAARWETLMPAGAGVLAGRLGLDYVNPGITTLNNIRNGKNISEGAARGYIKTLMTHFKSVSRGIESQLTATLALIPGASLIEKIESLESATPNHNKPVYKLKVRWEKLIQQQFNLFNDYYLWTGSEEAFSVHRS
;
A
#
# COMPACT_ATOMS: atom_id res chain seq x y z
N MET A 1 -22.48 28.10 -44.20
CA MET A 1 -22.85 26.76 -43.70
C MET A 1 -21.80 25.77 -44.16
N GLN A 2 -20.80 25.48 -43.34
CA GLN A 2 -20.06 24.21 -43.34
C GLN A 2 -19.17 24.18 -42.10
N VAL A 3 -19.21 23.03 -41.44
CA VAL A 3 -18.70 22.71 -40.11
C VAL A 3 -17.20 22.44 -40.19
N ILE A 4 -16.39 23.09 -39.35
CA ILE A 4 -14.98 22.71 -39.11
C ILE A 4 -14.93 22.02 -37.74
N ALA A 5 -14.81 20.70 -37.76
CA ALA A 5 -14.56 19.88 -36.58
C ALA A 5 -13.04 19.79 -36.36
N GLY A 6 -12.51 20.59 -35.44
CA GLY A 6 -11.14 20.50 -34.95
C GLY A 6 -11.08 19.57 -33.73
N LYS A 7 -10.45 18.39 -33.89
CA LYS A 7 -9.94 17.58 -32.77
C LYS A 7 -8.57 18.11 -32.37
N THR A 8 -8.49 18.71 -31.19
CA THR A 8 -7.26 18.97 -30.42
C THR A 8 -7.64 18.73 -28.96
N GLY A 9 -7.12 17.74 -28.22
CA GLY A 9 -5.71 17.43 -28.08
C GLY A 9 -5.08 18.43 -27.11
N LEU A 10 -5.51 18.44 -25.84
CA LEU A 10 -4.91 19.29 -24.82
C LEU A 10 -3.78 18.54 -24.12
N GLN A 11 -2.58 18.68 -24.71
CA GLN A 11 -1.30 18.58 -24.03
C GLN A 11 -1.19 19.70 -22.98
N ARG A 12 -0.58 19.38 -21.84
CA ARG A 12 -0.05 20.35 -20.87
C ARG A 12 1.39 20.75 -21.29
N GLN A 13 1.66 22.05 -21.35
CA GLN A 13 2.95 22.75 -21.44
C GLN A 13 2.81 24.02 -20.56
N GLY A 14 3.78 24.60 -19.85
CA GLY A 14 5.12 24.23 -19.39
C GLY A 14 5.17 24.40 -17.85
N ASP A 15 6.29 24.32 -17.12
CA ASP A 15 7.58 24.93 -17.44
C ASP A 15 8.78 24.07 -17.06
N ASN A 16 9.77 24.16 -17.95
CA ASN A 16 11.10 23.58 -17.84
C ASN A 16 11.94 24.33 -16.81
N ALA A 17 12.35 23.65 -15.75
CA ALA A 17 13.62 23.91 -15.08
C ALA A 17 14.46 22.64 -15.15
N ALA A 18 15.49 22.67 -16.00
CA ALA A 18 16.45 21.61 -16.21
C ALA A 18 17.04 21.13 -14.87
N LYS A 19 16.64 19.95 -14.41
CA LYS A 19 17.42 19.15 -13.46
C LYS A 19 18.14 18.08 -14.24
N LYS A 20 19.46 18.20 -14.26
CA LYS A 20 20.42 17.25 -14.83
C LYS A 20 19.99 15.82 -14.53
N ASP A 21 19.72 15.05 -15.59
CA ASP A 21 19.65 13.60 -15.54
C ASP A 21 20.99 13.05 -15.05
N LEU A 22 21.01 12.59 -13.80
CA LEU A 22 22.00 11.60 -13.39
C LEU A 22 21.50 10.24 -13.88
N PRO A 23 22.31 9.46 -14.61
CA PRO A 23 21.91 8.14 -15.05
C PRO A 23 21.77 7.26 -13.81
N VAL A 24 20.54 6.93 -13.43
CA VAL A 24 20.28 5.82 -12.51
C VAL A 24 20.65 4.56 -13.27
N GLN A 25 21.92 4.14 -13.16
CA GLN A 25 22.27 2.75 -13.39
C GLN A 25 21.38 1.93 -12.45
N ALA A 26 20.37 1.27 -13.01
CA ALA A 26 19.62 0.21 -12.37
C ALA A 26 20.58 -0.97 -12.13
N LYS A 27 21.53 -0.82 -11.20
CA LYS A 27 22.23 -1.96 -10.62
C LYS A 27 21.15 -2.81 -9.98
N THR A 28 21.15 -4.08 -10.33
CA THR A 28 20.23 -5.10 -9.83
C THR A 28 20.44 -5.27 -8.33
N ILE A 29 19.86 -4.36 -7.55
CA ILE A 29 19.82 -4.45 -6.10
C ILE A 29 18.76 -5.51 -5.80
N GLN A 30 19.20 -6.70 -5.44
CA GLN A 30 18.38 -7.75 -4.86
C GLN A 30 17.88 -7.23 -3.51
N ARG A 31 16.62 -7.51 -3.17
CA ARG A 31 16.01 -7.03 -1.93
C ARG A 31 15.83 -8.22 -0.99
N LEU A 32 15.93 -7.96 0.31
CA LEU A 32 15.52 -8.92 1.33
C LEU A 32 14.16 -8.46 1.87
N ILE A 33 13.18 -9.37 1.84
CA ILE A 33 11.85 -9.13 2.38
C ILE A 33 11.72 -9.98 3.65
N ALA A 34 11.69 -9.31 4.79
CA ALA A 34 11.39 -9.93 6.07
C ALA A 34 9.89 -9.84 6.35
N VAL A 35 9.24 -10.99 6.54
CA VAL A 35 7.80 -11.06 6.81
C VAL A 35 7.55 -11.41 8.27
N ASN A 36 6.70 -10.62 8.93
CA ASN A 36 6.20 -10.93 10.27
C ASN A 36 4.68 -11.13 10.16
N PRO A 37 4.23 -12.34 9.76
CA PRO A 37 2.80 -12.63 9.72
C PRO A 37 2.30 -12.68 11.16
N HIS A 38 1.41 -11.76 11.49
CA HIS A 38 0.61 -11.85 12.70
C HIS A 38 -0.84 -11.96 12.30
N SER A 39 -1.48 -13.03 12.73
CA SER A 39 -2.90 -13.22 12.49
C SER A 39 -3.68 -12.79 13.72
N SER A 40 -4.17 -11.55 13.72
CA SER A 40 -5.36 -11.20 14.51
C SER A 40 -6.63 -11.89 13.98
N HIS A 41 -6.54 -12.65 12.87
CA HIS A 41 -7.68 -13.17 12.09
C HIS A 41 -7.56 -14.63 11.60
N GLY A 42 -6.64 -15.48 12.12
CA GLY A 42 -6.52 -16.87 11.64
C GLY A 42 -5.16 -17.50 11.85
N GLU A 43 -4.74 -18.40 10.97
CA GLU A 43 -3.38 -18.96 10.95
C GLU A 43 -2.41 -18.03 10.18
N PRO A 44 -1.12 -17.91 10.56
CA PRO A 44 -0.16 -17.02 9.89
C PRO A 44 0.00 -17.21 8.37
N HIS A 45 -0.40 -18.36 7.83
CA HIS A 45 -0.38 -18.68 6.39
C HIS A 45 -1.61 -18.16 5.62
N GLU A 46 -2.59 -17.57 6.31
CA GLU A 46 -3.83 -17.01 5.75
C GLU A 46 -3.83 -15.47 5.71
N ASP A 47 -2.67 -14.85 5.94
CA ASP A 47 -2.52 -13.39 5.96
C ASP A 47 -2.47 -12.79 4.55
N TYR A 48 -3.65 -12.50 4.00
CA TYR A 48 -3.78 -11.96 2.63
C TYR A 48 -3.15 -10.57 2.49
N ALA A 49 -3.07 -9.79 3.56
CA ALA A 49 -2.53 -8.43 3.52
C ALA A 49 -1.01 -8.48 3.31
N ILE A 50 -0.30 -9.29 4.10
CA ILE A 50 1.14 -9.50 3.93
C ILE A 50 1.43 -10.24 2.63
N MET A 51 0.64 -11.26 2.27
CA MET A 51 0.75 -11.95 0.98
C MET A 51 0.75 -10.94 -0.19
N LYS A 52 -0.20 -10.00 -0.19
CA LYS A 52 -0.37 -9.00 -1.24
C LYS A 52 0.85 -8.07 -1.34
N VAL A 53 1.33 -7.57 -0.20
CA VAL A 53 2.52 -6.70 -0.14
C VAL A 53 3.74 -7.41 -0.71
N VAL A 54 4.00 -8.65 -0.27
CA VAL A 54 5.17 -9.42 -0.71
C VAL A 54 5.07 -9.79 -2.18
N GLN A 55 3.90 -10.24 -2.66
CA GLN A 55 3.69 -10.61 -4.06
C GLN A 55 3.95 -9.44 -5.00
N GLN A 56 3.53 -8.23 -4.63
CA GLN A 56 3.75 -7.07 -5.48
C GLN A 56 5.19 -6.60 -5.47
N LEU A 57 5.87 -6.61 -4.33
CA LEU A 57 7.31 -6.37 -4.28
C LEU A 57 8.06 -7.29 -5.24
N ARG A 58 7.67 -8.57 -5.29
CA ARG A 58 8.31 -9.61 -6.12
C ARG A 58 7.87 -9.65 -7.58
N LYS A 59 6.86 -8.87 -7.99
CA LYS A 59 6.31 -8.90 -9.35
C LYS A 59 7.38 -8.68 -10.44
N PHE A 60 8.44 -7.93 -10.13
CA PHE A 60 9.53 -7.64 -11.07
C PHE A 60 10.91 -8.16 -10.63
N LYS A 61 11.05 -8.69 -9.41
CA LYS A 61 12.34 -9.14 -8.87
C LYS A 61 12.19 -10.42 -8.06
N LYS A 62 13.17 -11.33 -8.19
CA LYS A 62 13.28 -12.55 -7.36
C LYS A 62 13.93 -12.22 -6.02
N ASP A 63 13.31 -11.33 -5.28
CA ASP A 63 13.78 -10.95 -3.95
C ASP A 63 13.70 -12.13 -2.98
N LYS A 64 14.67 -12.25 -2.09
CA LYS A 64 14.70 -13.31 -1.07
C LYS A 64 13.65 -12.97 -0.01
N ILE A 65 12.79 -13.92 0.32
CA ILE A 65 11.85 -13.79 1.44
C ILE A 65 12.39 -14.58 2.62
N ILE A 66 12.35 -14.00 3.81
CA ILE A 66 12.62 -14.69 5.07
C ILE A 66 11.52 -14.40 6.08
N MET A 67 11.28 -15.35 6.98
CA MET A 67 10.47 -15.11 8.16
C MET A 67 11.24 -14.23 9.16
N LEU A 68 10.55 -13.29 9.80
CA LEU A 68 11.11 -12.44 10.85
C LEU A 68 11.01 -13.13 12.22
N ASP A 69 11.62 -14.31 12.34
CA ASP A 69 11.59 -15.16 13.53
C ASP A 69 12.96 -15.22 14.24
N GLY A 70 13.17 -16.20 15.12
CA GLY A 70 14.46 -16.45 15.80
C GLY A 70 15.61 -16.86 14.87
N ALA A 71 15.30 -17.38 13.68
CA ALA A 71 16.26 -17.86 12.69
C ALA A 71 16.59 -16.82 11.61
N ALA A 72 15.87 -15.68 11.57
CA ALA A 72 16.10 -14.59 10.63
C ALA A 72 17.59 -14.21 10.52
N ASP A 73 18.09 -14.11 9.28
CA ASP A 73 19.48 -13.82 8.97
C ASP A 73 19.59 -12.77 7.86
N PHE A 74 20.12 -11.60 8.23
CA PHE A 74 20.33 -10.44 7.36
C PHE A 74 21.78 -10.30 6.91
N SER A 75 22.70 -11.10 7.45
CA SER A 75 24.15 -10.93 7.26
C SER A 75 24.62 -11.07 5.80
N THR A 76 23.80 -11.73 4.98
CA THR A 76 24.04 -12.00 3.56
C THR A 76 23.62 -10.87 2.62
N MET A 77 23.05 -9.78 3.14
CA MET A 77 22.62 -8.64 2.31
C MET A 77 23.83 -7.97 1.63
N ALA A 78 23.71 -7.71 0.34
CA ALA A 78 24.76 -7.08 -0.47
C ALA A 78 24.81 -5.56 -0.32
N GLN A 79 25.87 -4.95 -0.85
CA GLN A 79 26.04 -3.49 -0.86
C GLN A 79 24.91 -2.81 -1.63
N GLY A 80 24.29 -1.80 -1.00
CA GLY A 80 23.21 -1.03 -1.59
C GLY A 80 21.83 -1.70 -1.51
N GLU A 81 21.71 -2.89 -0.93
CA GLU A 81 20.41 -3.56 -0.75
C GLU A 81 19.48 -2.84 0.20
N THR A 82 18.18 -2.89 -0.09
CA THR A 82 17.13 -2.36 0.79
C THR A 82 16.46 -3.53 1.50
N LEU A 83 16.35 -3.44 2.83
CA LEU A 83 15.56 -4.38 3.62
C LEU A 83 14.10 -3.90 3.66
N TYR A 84 13.17 -4.71 3.16
CA TYR A 84 11.74 -4.48 3.33
C TYR A 84 11.23 -5.30 4.50
N ILE A 85 10.55 -4.65 5.44
CA ILE A 85 9.90 -5.33 6.56
C ILE A 85 8.39 -5.23 6.36
N ALA A 86 7.76 -6.34 6.00
CA ALA A 86 6.31 -6.43 5.82
C ALA A 86 5.67 -7.05 7.07
N SER A 87 4.82 -6.28 7.73
CA SER A 87 4.17 -6.67 8.98
C SER A 87 2.88 -5.90 9.15
N HIS A 88 1.94 -6.45 9.94
CA HIS A 88 0.83 -5.66 10.46
C HIS A 88 1.36 -4.63 11.47
N GLY A 89 0.72 -3.47 11.47
CA GLY A 89 0.93 -2.42 12.45
C GLY A 89 -0.22 -2.38 13.44
N VAL A 90 0.08 -2.16 14.71
CA VAL A 90 -0.94 -1.98 15.76
C VAL A 90 -1.43 -0.54 15.69
N SER A 91 -2.75 -0.34 15.59
CA SER A 91 -3.34 1.00 15.49
C SER A 91 -2.90 1.90 16.62
N ASP A 92 -2.91 1.41 17.85
CA ASP A 92 -2.77 2.30 19.00
C ASP A 92 -1.32 2.74 19.20
N THR A 93 -0.36 1.91 18.78
CA THR A 93 1.05 2.11 19.09
C THR A 93 1.94 2.36 17.86
N GLY A 94 1.45 2.11 16.65
CA GLY A 94 2.24 2.13 15.41
C GLY A 94 3.38 1.11 15.37
N GLN A 95 3.45 0.20 16.35
CA GLN A 95 4.45 -0.85 16.42
C GLN A 95 4.03 -2.05 15.56
N LEU A 96 4.99 -2.93 15.25
CA LEU A 96 4.70 -4.17 14.56
C LEU A 96 3.90 -5.11 15.47
N ALA A 97 2.83 -5.69 14.95
CA ALA A 97 2.03 -6.66 15.70
C ALA A 97 2.88 -7.88 16.08
N SER A 98 2.80 -8.30 17.34
CA SER A 98 3.54 -9.44 17.91
C SER A 98 5.07 -9.38 17.82
N LEU A 99 5.66 -8.23 17.49
CA LEU A 99 7.11 -8.05 17.51
C LEU A 99 7.49 -6.79 18.29
N ASN A 100 8.17 -7.00 19.41
CA ASN A 100 8.73 -5.92 20.21
C ASN A 100 9.85 -5.21 19.40
N HIS A 101 9.85 -3.88 19.42
CA HIS A 101 10.81 -3.08 18.65
C HIS A 101 12.25 -3.22 19.14
N ASP A 102 12.50 -3.37 20.44
CA ASP A 102 13.84 -3.65 20.98
C ASP A 102 14.36 -5.01 20.48
N VAL A 103 13.47 -6.00 20.39
CA VAL A 103 13.79 -7.30 19.81
C VAL A 103 14.12 -7.15 18.32
N LEU A 104 13.38 -6.33 17.57
CA LEU A 104 13.68 -6.04 16.17
C LEU A 104 15.02 -5.31 16.01
N ILE A 105 15.28 -4.25 16.80
CA ILE A 105 16.55 -3.52 16.78
C ILE A 105 17.71 -4.48 17.06
N ASN A 106 17.59 -5.30 18.10
CA ASN A 106 18.61 -6.27 18.47
C ASN A 106 18.88 -7.25 17.31
N LYS A 107 17.83 -7.82 16.68
CA LYS A 107 17.98 -8.68 15.49
C LYS A 107 18.69 -7.97 14.32
N LEU A 108 18.45 -6.68 14.13
CA LEU A 108 19.04 -5.91 13.05
C LEU A 108 20.48 -5.46 13.34
N THR A 109 20.90 -5.38 14.60
CA THR A 109 22.15 -4.70 15.00
C THR A 109 23.17 -5.59 15.70
N VAL A 110 22.75 -6.72 16.28
CA VAL A 110 23.59 -7.56 17.16
C VAL A 110 23.77 -8.96 16.58
N GLY A 111 24.95 -9.54 16.82
CA GLY A 111 25.27 -10.92 16.47
C GLY A 111 25.72 -11.11 15.03
N ALA A 112 25.97 -12.38 14.66
CA ALA A 112 26.48 -12.76 13.34
C ALA A 112 25.44 -12.62 12.21
N ARG A 113 24.15 -12.53 12.57
CA ARG A 113 23.01 -12.49 11.63
C ARG A 113 22.46 -11.08 11.38
N LYS A 114 23.13 -10.06 11.89
CA LYS A 114 22.68 -8.65 11.83
C LYS A 114 22.67 -8.09 10.42
N ALA A 115 21.94 -6.99 10.22
CA ALA A 115 21.95 -6.25 8.97
C ALA A 115 23.33 -5.57 8.77
N PRO A 116 24.01 -5.77 7.63
CA PRO A 116 25.29 -5.15 7.36
C PRO A 116 25.24 -3.62 7.31
N ALA A 117 26.36 -2.95 7.57
CA ALA A 117 26.43 -1.49 7.56
C ALA A 117 26.24 -0.87 6.16
N HIS A 118 26.48 -1.65 5.10
CA HIS A 118 26.51 -1.20 3.70
C HIS A 118 25.19 -1.29 2.94
N ILE A 119 24.09 -1.68 3.60
CA ILE A 119 22.76 -1.67 2.99
C ILE A 119 22.29 -0.22 2.75
N SER A 120 21.44 0.01 1.75
CA SER A 120 20.95 1.36 1.42
C SER A 120 19.96 1.90 2.45
N GLY A 121 19.15 1.02 3.04
CA GLY A 121 18.16 1.43 4.04
C GLY A 121 17.16 0.33 4.37
N ILE A 122 16.17 0.71 5.18
CA ILE A 122 15.07 -0.13 5.63
C ILE A 122 13.75 0.55 5.30
N VAL A 123 12.81 -0.18 4.71
CA VAL A 123 11.44 0.30 4.44
C VAL A 123 10.46 -0.55 5.22
N LEU A 124 9.71 0.09 6.12
CA LEU A 124 8.64 -0.52 6.89
C LEU A 124 7.33 -0.48 6.09
N LEU A 125 6.93 -1.64 5.58
CA LEU A 125 5.64 -1.84 4.92
C LEU A 125 4.61 -2.31 5.94
N SER A 126 4.40 -1.46 6.94
CA SER A 126 3.46 -1.66 8.06
C SER A 126 2.61 -0.43 8.23
N CYS A 127 1.33 -0.61 8.57
CA CYS A 127 0.46 0.49 8.95
C CYS A 127 1.11 1.31 10.08
N TYR A 128 1.05 2.63 9.98
CA TYR A 128 1.50 3.61 10.98
C TYR A 128 2.99 3.55 11.38
N GLY A 129 3.84 2.78 10.68
CA GLY A 129 5.25 2.63 11.06
C GLY A 129 6.05 3.94 11.05
N GLY A 130 5.57 4.96 10.34
CA GLY A 130 6.15 6.29 10.27
C GLY A 130 5.43 7.36 11.10
N GLU A 131 4.33 7.01 11.77
CA GLU A 131 3.49 7.95 12.51
C GLU A 131 3.86 7.99 14.00
N VAL A 132 3.94 9.18 14.59
CA VAL A 132 4.06 9.37 16.03
C VAL A 132 2.65 9.36 16.62
N ARG A 133 2.34 8.37 17.45
CA ARG A 133 1.00 8.24 18.06
C ARG A 133 0.91 9.03 19.37
N GLU A 134 -0.30 9.32 19.80
CA GLU A 134 -0.55 10.04 21.06
C GLU A 134 0.14 9.33 22.24
N GLY A 135 0.84 10.10 23.08
CA GLY A 135 1.61 9.58 24.20
C GLY A 135 2.94 8.91 23.83
N GLN A 136 3.42 9.09 22.60
CA GLN A 136 4.74 8.61 22.15
C GLN A 136 5.67 9.75 21.76
N ASP A 137 6.96 9.60 22.07
CA ASP A 137 8.00 10.57 21.67
C ASP A 137 8.52 10.32 20.24
N GLN A 138 8.36 9.10 19.73
CA GLN A 138 8.96 8.65 18.47
C GLN A 138 8.10 7.58 17.79
N SER A 139 8.02 7.66 16.45
CA SER A 139 7.51 6.60 15.58
C SER A 139 8.42 5.36 15.59
N LEU A 140 7.92 4.22 15.11
CA LEU A 140 8.74 3.01 14.95
C LEU A 140 9.94 3.27 14.03
N ALA A 141 9.76 3.95 12.90
CA ALA A 141 10.85 4.28 11.98
C ALA A 141 11.94 5.13 12.66
N GLN A 142 11.56 6.10 13.50
CA GLN A 142 12.51 6.88 14.30
C GLN A 142 13.28 6.03 15.31
N LYS A 143 12.58 5.16 16.05
CA LYS A 143 13.20 4.26 17.03
C LYS A 143 14.21 3.33 16.37
N LEU A 144 13.85 2.74 15.23
CA LEU A 144 14.76 1.88 14.47
C LEU A 144 15.96 2.66 13.94
N ALA A 145 15.76 3.85 13.37
CA ALA A 145 16.86 4.70 12.90
C ALA A 145 17.83 5.02 14.05
N ALA A 146 17.31 5.44 15.21
CA ALA A 146 18.12 5.73 16.39
C ALA A 146 18.89 4.50 16.89
N GLY A 147 18.28 3.31 16.87
CA GLY A 147 18.94 2.06 17.27
C GLY A 147 20.03 1.59 16.32
N LEU A 148 20.00 2.01 15.04
CA LEU A 148 20.90 1.51 14.01
C LEU A 148 22.31 2.13 14.03
N THR A 149 22.51 3.26 14.75
CA THR A 149 23.71 4.11 15.10
C THR A 149 24.99 4.11 14.25
N THR A 150 25.15 3.21 13.29
CA THR A 150 26.33 3.02 12.45
C THR A 150 25.89 2.99 10.99
N GLY A 151 26.38 3.94 10.19
CA GLY A 151 26.35 3.84 8.72
C GLY A 151 25.34 4.70 7.97
N GLY A 152 24.73 5.72 8.58
CA GLY A 152 23.96 6.74 7.83
C GLY A 152 22.75 6.21 7.07
N LYS A 153 22.18 5.08 7.51
CA LYS A 153 21.09 4.39 6.83
C LYS A 153 19.80 5.17 6.98
N THR A 154 18.95 5.10 5.97
CA THR A 154 17.59 5.61 6.06
C THR A 154 16.64 4.51 6.55
N VAL A 155 15.72 4.88 7.44
CA VAL A 155 14.56 4.07 7.80
C VAL A 155 13.31 4.83 7.39
N GLU A 156 12.46 4.18 6.61
CA GLU A 156 11.21 4.75 6.11
C GLU A 156 10.01 4.02 6.70
N GLY A 157 8.95 4.75 7.06
CA GLY A 157 7.71 4.15 7.57
C GLY A 157 6.46 4.86 7.06
N ALA A 158 5.38 4.11 6.88
CA ALA A 158 4.12 4.66 6.39
C ALA A 158 3.40 5.51 7.44
N ASN A 159 2.85 6.66 7.02
CA ASN A 159 2.09 7.61 7.85
C ASN A 159 0.57 7.31 7.83
N GLY A 160 0.21 6.03 7.71
CA GLY A 160 -1.17 5.59 7.56
C GLY A 160 -1.24 4.10 7.23
N PHE A 161 -2.31 3.65 6.58
CA PHE A 161 -2.49 2.24 6.24
C PHE A 161 -1.73 1.87 4.97
N SER A 162 -0.75 0.96 5.07
CA SER A 162 -0.02 0.43 3.92
C SER A 162 -0.84 -0.66 3.25
N PHE A 163 -1.17 -0.49 1.96
CA PHE A 163 -2.11 -1.39 1.28
C PHE A 163 -1.49 -2.43 0.36
N GLY A 164 -0.19 -2.41 0.09
CA GLY A 164 0.35 -3.24 -1.00
C GLY A 164 -0.39 -2.92 -2.29
N THR A 165 0.01 -1.85 -2.97
CA THR A 165 -0.55 -1.43 -4.27
C THR A 165 0.39 -1.73 -5.44
N PRO A 166 -0.10 -1.83 -6.70
CA PRO A 166 0.77 -2.08 -7.86
C PRO A 166 2.01 -1.18 -7.96
N ASN A 167 1.90 0.09 -7.53
CA ASN A 167 3.00 1.06 -7.45
C ASN A 167 4.19 0.61 -6.58
N LEU A 168 3.95 -0.27 -5.60
CA LEU A 168 4.97 -0.85 -4.72
C LEU A 168 6.04 -1.63 -5.50
N ALA A 169 5.62 -2.29 -6.57
CA ALA A 169 6.52 -3.08 -7.41
C ALA A 169 7.57 -2.19 -8.12
N GLU A 170 7.17 -0.96 -8.48
CA GLU A 170 7.99 0.00 -9.22
C GLU A 170 8.84 0.84 -8.27
N THR A 171 8.24 1.38 -7.21
CA THR A 171 8.86 2.38 -6.33
C THR A 171 9.47 1.78 -5.06
N GLY A 172 9.08 0.56 -4.68
CA GLY A 172 9.38 0.01 -3.36
C GLY A 172 8.53 0.61 -2.23
N ARG A 173 7.57 1.51 -2.53
CA ARG A 173 6.65 2.09 -1.54
C ARG A 173 5.19 1.80 -1.91
N SER A 174 4.39 1.39 -0.93
CA SER A 174 2.94 1.21 -1.12
C SER A 174 2.27 2.57 -1.28
N ASN A 175 1.12 2.64 -1.95
CA ASN A 175 0.22 3.74 -1.67
C ASN A 175 -0.36 3.55 -0.27
N VAL A 176 -0.54 4.68 0.41
CA VAL A 176 -0.99 4.73 1.79
C VAL A 176 -2.34 5.41 1.82
N LEU A 177 -3.23 4.86 2.62
CA LEU A 177 -4.45 5.54 3.02
C LEU A 177 -4.13 6.38 4.26
N SER A 178 -4.37 7.69 4.21
CA SER A 178 -4.22 8.55 5.40
C SER A 178 -5.00 7.99 6.60
N SER A 179 -4.47 8.18 7.80
CA SER A 179 -5.15 7.83 9.06
C SER A 179 -6.54 8.48 9.19
N ASP A 180 -6.75 9.65 8.58
CA ASP A 180 -8.06 10.31 8.48
C ASP A 180 -9.13 9.48 7.73
N ASN A 181 -8.68 8.52 6.91
CA ASN A 181 -9.55 7.67 6.10
C ASN A 181 -9.73 6.27 6.74
N ILE A 182 -9.48 6.12 8.05
CA ILE A 182 -9.63 4.84 8.78
C ILE A 182 -10.97 4.13 8.56
N ALA A 183 -12.06 4.87 8.41
CA ALA A 183 -13.38 4.29 8.16
C ALA A 183 -13.42 3.49 6.83
N PHE A 184 -12.64 3.88 5.83
CA PHE A 184 -12.52 3.15 4.56
C PHE A 184 -11.63 1.92 4.66
N TYR A 185 -10.63 1.93 5.55
CA TYR A 185 -9.81 0.75 5.84
C TYR A 185 -10.67 -0.36 6.44
N LYS A 186 -11.48 -0.04 7.44
CA LYS A 186 -12.35 -1.01 8.13
C LYS A 186 -13.63 -1.34 7.35
N ALA A 187 -14.12 -0.38 6.55
CA ALA A 187 -15.36 -0.47 5.81
C ALA A 187 -16.54 -1.00 6.67
N ASP A 188 -16.68 -0.48 7.89
CA ASP A 188 -17.67 -0.91 8.89
C ASP A 188 -18.75 0.15 9.13
N ASP A 189 -18.38 1.42 9.20
CA ASP A 189 -19.28 2.54 9.46
C ASP A 189 -19.55 3.39 8.20
N ILE A 190 -20.77 3.30 7.68
CA ILE A 190 -21.21 4.03 6.48
C ILE A 190 -21.26 5.54 6.73
N ASP A 191 -21.67 5.97 7.93
CA ASP A 191 -21.82 7.38 8.25
C ASP A 191 -20.45 8.03 8.43
N ALA A 192 -19.50 7.35 9.09
CA ALA A 192 -18.11 7.82 9.18
C ALA A 192 -17.44 7.89 7.80
N MET A 193 -17.62 6.87 6.95
CA MET A 193 -17.11 6.91 5.58
C MET A 193 -17.74 8.07 4.79
N ALA A 194 -19.05 8.28 4.90
CA ALA A 194 -19.76 9.36 4.20
C ALA A 194 -19.28 10.74 4.64
N ALA A 195 -19.20 10.97 5.95
CA ALA A 195 -18.71 12.22 6.53
C ALA A 195 -17.28 12.52 6.11
N ARG A 196 -16.41 11.50 6.02
CA ARG A 196 -15.06 11.71 5.51
C ARG A 196 -15.08 11.99 4.00
N TRP A 197 -15.76 11.16 3.21
CA TRP A 197 -15.76 11.26 1.74
C TRP A 197 -16.28 12.60 1.24
N GLU A 198 -17.32 13.14 1.88
CA GLU A 198 -17.96 14.39 1.47
C GLU A 198 -17.00 15.59 1.50
N THR A 199 -15.94 15.50 2.32
CA THR A 199 -14.90 16.53 2.48
C THR A 199 -13.70 16.38 1.55
N LEU A 200 -13.51 15.20 0.95
CA LEU A 200 -12.35 14.96 0.07
C LEU A 200 -12.46 15.78 -1.21
N MET A 201 -11.32 16.19 -1.75
CA MET A 201 -11.22 16.77 -3.08
C MET A 201 -10.85 15.67 -4.08
N PRO A 202 -11.59 15.51 -5.19
CA PRO A 202 -11.35 14.42 -6.12
C PRO A 202 -10.04 14.65 -6.90
N ALA A 203 -9.17 13.64 -6.92
CA ALA A 203 -7.93 13.67 -7.72
C ALA A 203 -8.17 13.43 -9.23
N GLY A 204 -9.42 13.15 -9.63
CA GLY A 204 -9.81 12.88 -11.01
C GLY A 204 -11.30 12.58 -11.14
N ALA A 205 -11.73 12.08 -12.30
CA ALA A 205 -13.14 11.86 -12.60
C ALA A 205 -13.77 10.71 -11.78
N GLY A 206 -13.06 9.58 -11.63
CA GLY A 206 -13.39 8.46 -10.73
C GLY A 206 -14.86 8.04 -10.67
N VAL A 207 -15.32 7.72 -9.47
CA VAL A 207 -16.71 7.27 -9.22
C VAL A 207 -17.75 8.34 -9.55
N LEU A 208 -17.38 9.63 -9.50
CA LEU A 208 -18.27 10.75 -9.81
C LEU A 208 -18.68 10.77 -11.29
N ALA A 209 -17.74 10.61 -12.22
CA ALA A 209 -18.10 10.46 -13.62
C ALA A 209 -18.64 9.04 -13.91
N GLY A 210 -17.95 8.00 -13.44
CA GLY A 210 -18.26 6.62 -13.83
C GLY A 210 -19.59 6.09 -13.31
N ARG A 211 -19.98 6.43 -12.07
CA ARG A 211 -21.24 5.95 -11.47
C ARG A 211 -22.31 7.00 -11.37
N LEU A 212 -21.94 8.24 -11.03
CA LEU A 212 -22.92 9.31 -10.98
C LEU A 212 -23.12 9.98 -12.35
N GLY A 213 -22.30 9.72 -13.35
CA GLY A 213 -22.46 10.34 -14.67
C GLY A 213 -22.32 11.85 -14.63
N LEU A 214 -21.42 12.38 -13.79
CA LEU A 214 -21.09 13.79 -13.81
C LEU A 214 -20.20 14.09 -15.02
N ASP A 215 -20.67 14.97 -15.91
CA ASP A 215 -19.95 15.37 -17.12
C ASP A 215 -18.65 16.14 -16.81
N TYR A 216 -18.60 16.80 -15.66
CA TYR A 216 -17.43 17.53 -15.18
C TYR A 216 -17.23 17.31 -13.67
N VAL A 217 -15.97 17.07 -13.28
CA VAL A 217 -15.54 16.93 -11.90
C VAL A 217 -14.44 17.96 -11.64
N ASN A 218 -14.71 18.91 -10.74
CA ASN A 218 -13.78 19.96 -10.34
C ASN A 218 -12.88 19.47 -9.19
N PRO A 219 -11.56 19.33 -9.39
CA PRO A 219 -10.64 18.88 -8.35
C PRO A 219 -10.40 19.93 -7.24
N GLY A 220 -10.78 21.19 -7.45
CA GLY A 220 -10.63 22.27 -6.48
C GLY A 220 -11.78 22.42 -5.48
N ILE A 221 -12.80 21.57 -5.55
CA ILE A 221 -13.93 21.57 -4.60
C ILE A 221 -14.18 20.18 -4.06
N THR A 222 -14.87 20.12 -2.92
CA THR A 222 -15.16 18.85 -2.25
C THR A 222 -16.08 17.95 -3.08
N THR A 223 -16.05 16.65 -2.79
CA THR A 223 -16.94 15.65 -3.37
C THR A 223 -18.40 16.02 -3.21
N LEU A 224 -18.81 16.53 -2.04
CA LEU A 224 -20.18 17.00 -1.80
C LEU A 224 -20.60 18.08 -2.81
N ASN A 225 -19.74 19.09 -3.00
CA ASN A 225 -20.02 20.21 -3.89
C ASN A 225 -19.99 19.79 -5.37
N ASN A 226 -19.13 18.84 -5.75
CA ASN A 226 -19.17 18.25 -7.08
C ASN A 226 -20.52 17.57 -7.37
N ILE A 227 -21.02 16.76 -6.43
CA ILE A 227 -22.31 16.08 -6.58
C ILE A 227 -23.45 17.09 -6.63
N ARG A 228 -23.47 18.03 -5.68
CA ARG A 228 -24.52 19.07 -5.58
C ARG A 228 -24.62 19.88 -6.87
N ASN A 229 -23.49 20.39 -7.34
CA ASN A 229 -23.45 21.27 -8.52
C ASN A 229 -23.68 20.49 -9.81
N GLY A 230 -23.03 19.32 -9.96
CA GLY A 230 -23.15 18.49 -11.16
C GLY A 230 -24.53 17.86 -11.36
N LYS A 231 -25.29 17.66 -10.29
CA LYS A 231 -26.69 17.17 -10.35
C LYS A 231 -27.74 18.28 -10.22
N ASN A 232 -27.34 19.51 -9.88
CA ASN A 232 -28.24 20.62 -9.57
C ASN A 232 -29.31 20.24 -8.51
N ILE A 233 -28.86 19.74 -7.36
CA ILE A 233 -29.71 19.24 -6.26
C ILE A 233 -29.41 19.93 -4.93
N SER A 234 -30.25 19.72 -3.93
CA SER A 234 -30.00 20.18 -2.55
C SER A 234 -28.84 19.41 -1.89
N GLU A 235 -28.25 20.01 -0.86
CA GLU A 235 -27.20 19.36 -0.07
C GLU A 235 -27.65 18.05 0.58
N GLY A 236 -28.88 18.01 1.12
CA GLY A 236 -29.46 16.79 1.69
C GLY A 236 -29.58 15.66 0.66
N ALA A 237 -29.99 15.98 -0.57
CA ALA A 237 -30.05 15.00 -1.65
C ALA A 237 -28.64 14.52 -2.06
N ALA A 238 -27.65 15.42 -2.13
CA ALA A 238 -26.26 15.06 -2.41
C ALA A 238 -25.68 14.11 -1.35
N ARG A 239 -25.95 14.36 -0.06
CA ARG A 239 -25.58 13.44 1.03
C ARG A 239 -26.26 12.08 0.91
N GLY A 240 -27.50 12.04 0.42
CA GLY A 240 -28.18 10.78 0.06
C GLY A 240 -27.38 9.96 -0.95
N TYR A 241 -26.93 10.58 -2.05
CA TYR A 241 -26.07 9.92 -3.05
C TYR A 241 -24.75 9.43 -2.45
N ILE A 242 -24.12 10.23 -1.59
CA ILE A 242 -22.90 9.83 -0.88
C ILE A 242 -23.14 8.57 -0.05
N LYS A 243 -24.20 8.51 0.76
CA LYS A 243 -24.52 7.32 1.56
C LYS A 243 -24.76 6.07 0.69
N THR A 244 -25.42 6.22 -0.45
CA THR A 244 -25.58 5.12 -1.43
C THR A 244 -24.23 4.65 -1.96
N LEU A 245 -23.35 5.57 -2.32
CA LEU A 245 -22.00 5.25 -2.80
C LEU A 245 -21.12 4.61 -1.72
N MET A 246 -21.26 5.00 -0.45
CA MET A 246 -20.53 4.40 0.68
C MET A 246 -21.06 3.00 1.01
N THR A 247 -22.37 2.78 0.95
CA THR A 247 -22.97 1.44 1.05
C THR A 247 -22.41 0.52 -0.04
N HIS A 248 -22.32 1.03 -1.26
CA HIS A 248 -21.73 0.30 -2.37
C HIS A 248 -20.23 0.03 -2.14
N PHE A 249 -19.45 1.04 -1.74
CA PHE A 249 -18.02 0.89 -1.42
C PHE A 249 -17.81 -0.23 -0.39
N LYS A 250 -18.57 -0.18 0.72
CA LYS A 250 -18.54 -1.21 1.78
C LYS A 250 -18.78 -2.60 1.23
N SER A 251 -19.84 -2.76 0.44
CA SER A 251 -20.20 -4.06 -0.15
C SER A 251 -19.10 -4.60 -1.06
N VAL A 252 -18.54 -3.76 -1.95
CA VAL A 252 -17.47 -4.18 -2.87
C VAL A 252 -16.17 -4.44 -2.13
N SER A 253 -15.78 -3.58 -1.19
CA SER A 253 -14.54 -3.75 -0.40
C SER A 253 -14.55 -5.07 0.36
N ARG A 254 -15.62 -5.36 1.10
CA ARG A 254 -15.79 -6.64 1.82
C ARG A 254 -15.86 -7.84 0.89
N GLY A 255 -16.51 -7.68 -0.27
CA GLY A 255 -16.56 -8.72 -1.30
C GLY A 255 -15.19 -9.05 -1.88
N ILE A 256 -14.32 -8.06 -2.06
CA ILE A 256 -12.94 -8.26 -2.51
C ILE A 256 -12.11 -8.94 -1.41
N GLU A 257 -12.19 -8.47 -0.18
CA GLU A 257 -11.49 -9.06 0.98
C GLU A 257 -11.85 -10.54 1.16
N SER A 258 -13.15 -10.87 1.20
CA SER A 258 -13.61 -12.25 1.32
C SER A 258 -13.07 -13.14 0.19
N GLN A 259 -13.01 -12.62 -1.03
CA GLN A 259 -12.45 -13.35 -2.16
C GLN A 259 -10.93 -13.49 -2.12
N LEU A 260 -10.21 -12.50 -1.58
CA LEU A 260 -8.75 -12.60 -1.36
C LEU A 260 -8.47 -13.70 -0.35
N THR A 261 -9.13 -13.69 0.81
CA THR A 261 -8.99 -14.73 1.85
C THR A 261 -9.32 -16.11 1.29
N ALA A 262 -10.45 -16.26 0.61
CA ALA A 262 -10.84 -17.54 0.00
C ALA A 262 -9.85 -18.00 -1.09
N THR A 263 -9.30 -17.08 -1.89
CA THR A 263 -8.29 -17.43 -2.89
C THR A 263 -7.00 -17.87 -2.22
N LEU A 264 -6.55 -17.20 -1.16
CA LEU A 264 -5.33 -17.53 -0.43
C LEU A 264 -5.38 -18.93 0.20
N ALA A 265 -6.53 -19.30 0.78
CA ALA A 265 -6.76 -20.63 1.34
C ALA A 265 -6.55 -21.75 0.30
N LEU A 266 -6.83 -21.48 -0.98
CA LEU A 266 -6.69 -22.45 -2.07
C LEU A 266 -5.28 -22.51 -2.68
N ILE A 267 -4.40 -21.56 -2.37
CA ILE A 267 -3.03 -21.56 -2.89
C ILE A 267 -2.23 -22.66 -2.18
N PRO A 268 -1.55 -23.57 -2.91
CA PRO A 268 -0.72 -24.60 -2.30
C PRO A 268 0.45 -24.01 -1.51
N GLY A 269 0.75 -24.60 -0.35
CA GLY A 269 1.85 -24.20 0.54
C GLY A 269 1.42 -24.20 2.00
N ALA A 270 2.25 -24.74 2.88
CA ALA A 270 2.04 -24.78 4.33
C ALA A 270 2.40 -23.46 5.02
N SER A 271 3.20 -22.63 4.36
CA SER A 271 3.61 -21.31 4.84
C SER A 271 3.23 -20.20 3.84
N LEU A 272 3.24 -18.95 4.32
CA LEU A 272 3.05 -17.79 3.46
C LEU A 272 4.11 -17.75 2.33
N ILE A 273 5.36 -18.07 2.66
CA ILE A 273 6.47 -18.10 1.69
C ILE A 273 6.21 -19.15 0.61
N GLU A 274 5.87 -20.39 0.99
CA GLU A 274 5.55 -21.45 0.03
C GLU A 274 4.37 -21.09 -0.88
N LYS A 275 3.34 -20.43 -0.34
CA LYS A 275 2.21 -19.94 -1.13
C LYS A 275 2.65 -18.91 -2.17
N ILE A 276 3.57 -17.99 -1.82
CA ILE A 276 4.13 -17.02 -2.76
C ILE A 276 4.92 -17.74 -3.86
N GLU A 277 5.79 -18.67 -3.49
CA GLU A 277 6.57 -19.47 -4.44
C GLU A 277 5.68 -20.29 -5.39
N SER A 278 4.56 -20.81 -4.89
CA SER A 278 3.54 -21.51 -5.69
C SER A 278 2.92 -20.60 -6.75
N LEU A 279 2.52 -19.37 -6.39
CA LEU A 279 2.00 -18.39 -7.35
C LEU A 279 3.06 -17.94 -8.38
N GLU A 280 4.31 -17.81 -7.96
CA GLU A 280 5.39 -17.34 -8.84
C GLU A 280 5.84 -18.39 -9.84
N SER A 281 5.92 -19.66 -9.41
CA SER A 281 6.25 -20.79 -10.27
C SER A 281 5.13 -21.17 -11.24
N ALA A 282 3.93 -20.61 -11.07
CA ALA A 282 2.79 -20.86 -11.94
C ALA A 282 3.04 -20.33 -13.37
N THR A 283 3.35 -21.26 -14.27
CA THR A 283 3.53 -21.00 -15.70
C THR A 283 2.21 -20.60 -16.38
N PRO A 284 2.23 -19.65 -17.35
CA PRO A 284 1.04 -19.29 -18.12
C PRO A 284 0.40 -20.49 -18.81
N ASN A 285 -0.71 -20.96 -18.23
CA ASN A 285 -1.52 -22.04 -18.77
C ASN A 285 -2.90 -22.01 -18.10
N HIS A 286 -3.91 -21.58 -18.84
CA HIS A 286 -5.28 -21.44 -18.33
C HIS A 286 -5.93 -22.75 -17.87
N ASN A 287 -5.32 -23.91 -18.13
CA ASN A 287 -5.81 -25.20 -17.62
C ASN A 287 -5.17 -25.60 -16.29
N LYS A 288 -4.09 -24.94 -15.85
CA LYS A 288 -3.44 -25.23 -14.56
C LYS A 288 -4.15 -24.53 -13.40
N PRO A 289 -4.57 -25.25 -12.34
CA PRO A 289 -5.27 -24.65 -11.19
C PRO A 289 -4.53 -23.47 -10.55
N VAL A 290 -3.22 -23.62 -10.29
CA VAL A 290 -2.42 -22.58 -9.63
C VAL A 290 -2.32 -21.30 -10.48
N TYR A 291 -2.22 -21.43 -11.81
CA TYR A 291 -2.22 -20.26 -12.69
C TYR A 291 -3.57 -19.52 -12.68
N LYS A 292 -4.70 -20.23 -12.62
CA LYS A 292 -6.02 -19.60 -12.43
C LYS A 292 -6.10 -18.83 -11.10
N LEU A 293 -5.54 -19.41 -10.02
CA LEU A 293 -5.47 -18.73 -8.72
C LEU A 293 -4.60 -17.48 -8.79
N LYS A 294 -3.45 -17.52 -9.46
CA LYS A 294 -2.59 -16.35 -9.71
C LYS A 294 -3.34 -15.21 -10.40
N VAL A 295 -3.98 -15.51 -11.52
CA VAL A 295 -4.76 -14.51 -12.28
C VAL A 295 -5.89 -13.93 -11.44
N ARG A 296 -6.60 -14.78 -10.68
CA ARG A 296 -7.67 -14.32 -9.77
C ARG A 296 -7.12 -13.41 -8.67
N TRP A 297 -6.03 -13.82 -8.03
CA TRP A 297 -5.35 -13.07 -6.97
C TRP A 297 -4.93 -11.68 -7.44
N GLU A 298 -4.22 -11.59 -8.56
CA GLU A 298 -3.78 -10.33 -9.16
C GLU A 298 -4.96 -9.43 -9.55
N LYS A 299 -6.04 -10.02 -10.09
CA LYS A 299 -7.26 -9.29 -10.42
C LYS A 299 -7.92 -8.69 -9.19
N LEU A 300 -8.03 -9.44 -8.08
CA LEU A 300 -8.64 -8.96 -6.84
C LEU A 300 -7.84 -7.81 -6.21
N ILE A 301 -6.51 -7.91 -6.21
CA ILE A 301 -5.62 -6.83 -5.79
C ILE A 301 -5.85 -5.57 -6.64
N GLN A 302 -5.91 -5.72 -7.97
CA GLN A 302 -6.17 -4.59 -8.87
C GLN A 302 -7.56 -3.99 -8.63
N GLN A 303 -8.58 -4.82 -8.37
CA GLN A 303 -9.92 -4.34 -8.04
C GLN A 303 -9.94 -3.55 -6.74
N GLN A 304 -9.22 -3.98 -5.70
CA GLN A 304 -9.09 -3.21 -4.46
C GLN A 304 -8.40 -1.88 -4.72
N PHE A 305 -7.29 -1.88 -5.46
CA PHE A 305 -6.58 -0.67 -5.82
C PHE A 305 -7.48 0.33 -6.56
N ASN A 306 -8.20 -0.14 -7.58
CA ASN A 306 -9.11 0.67 -8.38
C ASN A 306 -10.26 1.21 -7.53
N LEU A 307 -10.84 0.40 -6.64
CA LEU A 307 -11.91 0.84 -5.74
C LEU A 307 -11.46 2.03 -4.89
N PHE A 308 -10.29 1.97 -4.27
CA PHE A 308 -9.79 3.07 -3.44
C PHE A 308 -9.38 4.29 -4.29
N ASN A 309 -8.83 4.06 -5.48
CA ASN A 309 -8.46 5.11 -6.41
C ASN A 309 -9.68 5.87 -6.95
N ASP A 310 -10.74 5.16 -7.34
CA ASP A 310 -11.98 5.75 -7.87
C ASP A 310 -12.70 6.62 -6.84
N TYR A 311 -12.44 6.37 -5.55
CA TYR A 311 -12.96 7.13 -4.43
C TYR A 311 -11.95 8.15 -3.87
N TYR A 312 -10.81 8.35 -4.55
CA TYR A 312 -9.80 9.38 -4.26
C TYR A 312 -9.16 9.26 -2.88
N LEU A 313 -8.95 8.03 -2.42
CA LEU A 313 -8.55 7.76 -1.05
C LEU A 313 -7.02 7.72 -0.83
N TRP A 314 -6.25 7.56 -1.90
CA TRP A 314 -4.80 7.40 -1.81
C TRP A 314 -4.09 8.72 -1.50
N THR A 315 -3.15 8.67 -0.55
CA THR A 315 -2.12 9.69 -0.38
C THR A 315 -0.98 9.47 -1.38
N GLY A 316 -0.36 10.55 -1.87
CA GLY A 316 0.83 10.47 -2.71
C GLY A 316 1.99 9.75 -2.01
N SER A 317 2.75 8.92 -2.72
CA SER A 317 3.77 8.04 -2.13
C SER A 317 4.91 8.78 -1.39
N GLU A 318 5.19 10.04 -1.77
CA GLU A 318 6.21 10.85 -1.11
C GLU A 318 5.73 11.39 0.25
N GLU A 319 4.48 11.83 0.33
CA GLU A 319 3.85 12.33 1.56
C GLU A 319 3.43 11.19 2.50
N ALA A 320 3.21 10.01 1.92
CA ALA A 320 2.77 8.80 2.59
C ALA A 320 3.82 8.19 3.53
N PHE A 321 5.11 8.56 3.42
CA PHE A 321 6.20 7.97 4.20
C PHE A 321 7.01 9.03 4.92
N SER A 322 7.36 8.76 6.18
CA SER A 322 8.39 9.52 6.90
C SER A 322 9.76 8.85 6.71
N VAL A 323 10.82 9.66 6.56
CA VAL A 323 12.20 9.18 6.34
C VAL A 323 13.09 9.69 7.46
N HIS A 324 13.79 8.77 8.12
CA HIS A 324 14.66 9.05 9.27
C HIS A 324 16.07 8.53 9.01
N ARG A 325 17.09 9.20 9.54
CA ARG A 325 18.51 8.83 9.35
C ARG A 325 19.12 8.36 10.68
N SER A 326 19.88 7.27 10.62
CA SER A 326 20.68 6.71 11.72
C SER A 326 22.07 7.35 11.81
#